data_AF-A0A949LTE9-F1
#
_entry.id   AF-A0A949LTE9-F1
#
_cell.length_a   1.000
_cell.length_b   1.000
_cell.length_c   1.000
_cell.angle_alpha   90.00
_cell.angle_beta   90.00
_cell.angle_gamma   90.00
#
_symmetry.space_group_name_H-M   'P 1'
#
loop_
_entity.id
_entity.type
_entity.pdbx_description
1 polymer ?
#
loop_
_entity_poly.entity_id
_entity_poly.type
_entity_poly.pdbx_seq_one_letter_code
_entity_poly.pdbx_strand_id
1 'polypeptide(L)'
;MGTISPIVSFDSTTLLNYYQAQLSVSAANAAATPAAGTSASGSSSASTPPSATANDKPPWENLNPPSQQVRDAQVLAITNFVDTSNVPILHIGAANAKTEQDNQNLFSLYTAVNNLSYLASMATRSTMTAGQLVGLNSRFQTGLQQIQSFVGTTSFNNFTLQAASPSSSATGTAQVPFSPFNYVGGTVVNDANIANALPGVGASDSFTVAVTKGGTTTNVAINLSQVSGTLTIDNIVGYVNQQLAAAGFSSRFQRVMTQGTINDPTKASYGIQIDSSAGESLSLSSAAATPALYVASTSGLTTGTSTTAADNQGRLTKLTDLANPQGAFSATVSPSTGTTTAQSTVVDANGNVYMVGNATGNFGNQLNQGSQDVYLTKYDSAGNLQWT
;
A
#
# COMPACT_ATOMS: atom_id res chain seq x y z
N MET A 1 32.49 21.06 8.65
CA MET A 1 31.59 21.17 9.82
C MET A 1 30.80 19.88 9.90
N GLY A 2 31.17 18.99 10.82
CA GLY A 2 30.50 17.69 10.99
C GLY A 2 29.23 17.88 11.81
N THR A 3 28.11 17.45 11.25
CA THR A 3 26.78 17.45 11.90
C THR A 3 26.80 16.52 13.10
N ILE A 4 26.54 17.08 14.29
CA ILE A 4 26.37 16.33 15.54
C ILE A 4 25.03 15.60 15.45
N SER A 5 25.04 14.27 15.44
CA SER A 5 23.84 13.43 15.51
C SER A 5 23.06 13.74 16.81
N PRO A 6 21.71 13.76 16.77
CA PRO A 6 20.90 13.97 17.97
C PRO A 6 21.13 12.85 18.98
N ILE A 7 21.37 13.23 20.24
CA ILE A 7 21.61 12.33 21.37
C ILE A 7 20.35 11.49 21.61
N VAL A 8 20.46 10.17 21.53
CA VAL A 8 19.42 9.25 21.98
C VAL A 8 19.30 9.43 23.50
N SER A 9 18.18 9.99 23.98
CA SER A 9 17.89 10.04 25.41
C SER A 9 17.46 8.64 25.87
N PHE A 10 18.26 7.99 26.70
CA PHE A 10 17.89 6.74 27.34
C PHE A 10 17.16 7.04 28.65
N ASP A 11 15.92 6.60 28.75
CA ASP A 11 15.12 6.72 29.97
C ASP A 11 15.41 5.52 30.88
N SER A 12 15.92 5.77 32.09
CA SER A 12 16.23 4.76 33.10
C SER A 12 15.06 4.44 34.05
N THR A 13 13.86 4.99 33.81
CA THR A 13 12.71 4.88 34.72
C THR A 13 11.97 3.54 34.68
N THR A 14 12.42 2.56 33.89
CA THR A 14 11.73 1.27 33.69
C THR A 14 11.49 0.50 34.98
N LEU A 15 12.48 0.41 35.86
CA LEU A 15 12.36 -0.25 37.17
C LEU A 15 11.45 0.53 38.12
N LEU A 16 11.51 1.86 38.10
CA LEU A 16 10.66 2.73 38.91
C LEU A 16 9.18 2.57 38.51
N ASN A 17 8.89 2.57 37.20
CA ASN A 17 7.55 2.37 36.67
C ASN A 17 6.98 0.99 37.06
N TYR A 18 7.81 -0.06 37.06
CA TYR A 18 7.41 -1.39 37.51
C TYR A 18 7.00 -1.41 39.00
N TYR A 19 7.80 -0.81 39.89
CA TYR A 19 7.45 -0.72 41.31
C TYR A 19 6.23 0.16 41.59
N GLN A 20 6.07 1.28 40.85
CA GLN A 20 4.86 2.10 40.96
C GLN A 20 3.60 1.36 40.52
N ALA A 21 3.67 0.56 39.45
CA ALA A 21 2.57 -0.28 39.02
C ALA A 21 2.21 -1.34 40.08
N GLN A 22 3.21 -1.98 40.70
CA GLN A 22 3.00 -2.94 41.79
C GLN A 22 2.38 -2.31 43.05
N LEU A 23 2.79 -1.09 43.42
CA LEU A 23 2.17 -0.33 44.53
C LEU A 23 0.70 0.00 44.27
N SER A 24 0.37 0.34 43.01
CA SER A 24 -1.01 0.62 42.59
C SER A 24 -1.90 -0.62 42.64
N VAL A 25 -1.37 -1.78 42.22
CA VAL A 25 -2.07 -3.07 42.23
C VAL A 25 -2.22 -3.62 43.66
N SER A 26 -1.23 -3.42 44.53
CA SER A 26 -1.33 -3.83 45.94
C SER A 26 -2.30 -2.96 46.75
N ALA A 27 -2.43 -1.66 46.44
CA ALA A 27 -3.50 -0.81 46.99
C ALA A 27 -4.90 -1.25 46.52
N ALA A 28 -5.04 -1.70 45.26
CA ALA A 28 -6.28 -2.27 44.75
C ALA A 28 -6.62 -3.64 45.40
N ASN A 29 -5.62 -4.45 45.71
CA ASN A 29 -5.81 -5.73 46.42
C ASN A 29 -6.09 -5.55 47.93
N ALA A 30 -5.57 -4.49 48.56
CA ALA A 30 -5.92 -4.13 49.94
C ALA A 30 -7.38 -3.64 50.07
N ALA A 31 -7.98 -3.16 48.99
CA ALA A 31 -9.41 -2.81 48.93
C ALA A 31 -10.34 -4.04 48.71
N ALA A 32 -9.79 -5.24 48.57
CA ALA A 32 -10.52 -6.47 48.22
C ALA A 32 -10.60 -7.51 49.36
N THR A 33 -10.56 -7.09 50.63
CA THR A 33 -11.07 -7.92 51.73
C THR A 33 -12.54 -7.57 52.00
N PRO A 34 -13.49 -8.51 51.85
CA PRO A 34 -14.88 -8.25 52.20
C PRO A 34 -14.99 -8.06 53.71
N ALA A 35 -15.52 -6.91 54.12
CA ALA A 35 -15.88 -6.63 55.50
C ALA A 35 -16.94 -7.63 55.98
N ALA A 36 -16.57 -8.55 56.87
CA ALA A 36 -17.51 -9.16 57.81
C ALA A 36 -17.83 -8.10 58.87
N GLY A 37 -19.11 -7.76 59.01
CA GLY A 37 -19.56 -6.59 59.75
C GLY A 37 -19.26 -6.62 61.26
N THR A 38 -18.96 -5.45 61.81
CA THR A 38 -19.48 -4.95 63.10
C THR A 38 -19.07 -3.50 63.29
N SER A 39 -19.99 -2.72 63.84
CA SER A 39 -19.96 -1.28 64.03
C SER A 39 -18.83 -0.81 64.95
N ALA A 40 -18.05 0.20 64.55
CA ALA A 40 -17.43 1.16 65.47
C ALA A 40 -16.91 2.41 64.73
N SER A 41 -17.21 3.55 65.35
CA SER A 41 -16.77 4.90 65.01
C SER A 41 -15.24 5.05 64.98
N GLY A 42 -14.71 5.86 64.07
CA GLY A 42 -13.28 6.20 64.05
C GLY A 42 -12.81 6.82 62.75
N SER A 43 -13.10 8.10 62.55
CA SER A 43 -12.43 8.93 61.54
C SER A 43 -10.92 8.97 61.80
N SER A 44 -10.15 8.27 60.97
CA SER A 44 -8.74 8.56 60.73
C SER A 44 -8.50 8.52 59.23
N SER A 45 -8.33 9.71 58.64
CA SER A 45 -7.81 9.85 57.29
C SER A 45 -6.41 9.25 57.26
N ALA A 46 -6.30 8.00 56.80
CA ALA A 46 -5.04 7.47 56.33
C ALA A 46 -4.69 8.27 55.07
N SER A 47 -3.83 9.27 55.23
CA SER A 47 -3.21 9.97 54.10
C SER A 47 -2.54 8.93 53.22
N THR A 48 -3.10 8.69 52.04
CA THR A 48 -2.42 7.96 50.96
C THR A 48 -1.02 8.57 50.83
N PRO A 49 0.08 7.81 51.02
CA PRO A 49 1.41 8.36 50.76
C PRO A 49 1.43 8.84 49.30
N PRO A 50 1.98 10.02 49.01
CA PRO A 50 2.04 10.51 47.63
C PRO A 50 2.74 9.46 46.77
N SER A 51 2.15 9.13 45.61
CA SER A 51 2.77 8.27 44.61
C SER A 51 4.11 8.88 44.22
N ALA A 52 5.18 8.08 44.23
CA ALA A 52 6.50 8.53 43.82
C ALA A 52 6.43 9.21 42.44
N THR A 53 6.97 10.40 42.31
CA THR A 53 7.09 11.13 41.04
C THR A 53 8.40 10.75 40.34
N ALA A 54 8.54 11.09 39.06
CA ALA A 54 9.78 10.84 38.30
C ALA A 54 11.04 11.55 38.86
N ASN A 55 10.85 12.47 39.82
CA ASN A 55 11.94 13.18 40.51
C ASN A 55 12.33 12.54 41.85
N ASP A 56 11.62 11.51 42.31
CA ASP A 56 11.94 10.82 43.55
C ASP A 56 13.08 9.83 43.33
N LYS A 57 14.15 10.01 44.11
CA LYS A 57 15.33 9.14 44.07
C LYS A 57 14.96 7.75 44.59
N PRO A 58 15.06 6.70 43.77
CA PRO A 58 14.70 5.38 44.24
C PRO A 58 15.65 4.93 45.37
N PRO A 59 15.20 4.02 46.26
CA PRO A 59 15.97 3.58 47.42
C PRO A 59 17.28 2.86 47.08
N TRP A 60 17.44 2.44 45.82
CA TRP A 60 18.69 1.86 45.29
C TRP A 60 19.61 2.89 44.61
N GLU A 61 19.20 4.15 44.49
CA GLU A 61 20.08 5.22 44.05
C GLU A 61 21.03 5.60 45.20
N ASN A 62 22.34 5.59 44.93
CA ASN A 62 23.32 5.85 45.97
C ASN A 62 23.22 7.31 46.45
N LEU A 63 22.71 7.48 47.68
CA LEU A 63 22.53 8.77 48.33
C LEU A 63 23.86 9.49 48.62
N ASN A 64 24.99 8.78 48.58
CA ASN A 64 26.34 9.34 48.72
C ASN A 64 27.26 8.88 47.58
N PRO A 65 27.23 9.56 46.41
CA PRO A 65 28.00 9.14 45.25
C PRO A 65 29.52 9.25 45.51
N PRO A 66 30.34 8.34 44.96
CA PRO A 66 31.80 8.47 45.01
C PRO A 66 32.25 9.77 44.33
N SER A 67 33.46 10.24 44.67
CA SER A 67 34.08 11.34 43.93
C SER A 67 34.16 11.02 42.42
N GLN A 68 34.11 12.06 41.57
CA GLN A 68 34.06 11.86 40.11
C GLN A 68 35.18 10.95 39.58
N GLN A 69 36.38 11.05 40.14
CA GLN A 69 37.54 10.24 39.75
C GLN A 69 37.32 8.74 40.00
N VAL A 70 36.67 8.40 41.12
CA VAL A 70 36.37 7.00 41.47
C VAL A 70 35.25 6.46 40.58
N ARG A 71 34.25 7.29 40.24
CA ARG A 71 33.19 6.92 39.29
C ARG A 71 33.71 6.75 37.86
N ASP A 72 34.56 7.65 37.38
CA ASP A 72 35.21 7.55 36.07
C ASP A 72 35.99 6.23 35.96
N ALA A 73 36.79 5.88 36.98
CA ALA A 73 37.55 4.63 37.00
C ALA A 73 36.65 3.38 37.05
N GLN A 74 35.57 3.42 37.83
CA GLN A 74 34.60 2.31 37.93
C GLN A 74 33.93 2.03 36.60
N VAL A 75 33.43 3.06 35.91
CA VAL A 75 32.71 2.89 34.64
C VAL A 75 33.66 2.46 33.51
N LEU A 76 34.90 2.95 33.51
CA LEU A 76 35.92 2.51 32.55
C LEU A 76 36.41 1.07 32.79
N ALA A 77 36.28 0.54 34.02
CA ALA A 77 36.63 -0.84 34.34
C ALA A 77 35.54 -1.85 33.93
N ILE A 78 34.33 -1.40 33.59
CA ILE A 78 33.23 -2.27 33.16
C ILE A 78 33.56 -2.89 31.81
N THR A 79 33.62 -4.21 31.76
CA THR A 79 33.77 -5.01 30.53
C THR A 79 32.45 -5.66 30.11
N ASN A 80 31.62 -6.02 31.09
CA ASN A 80 30.26 -6.50 30.88
C ASN A 80 29.28 -5.50 31.51
N PHE A 81 28.51 -4.80 30.68
CA PHE A 81 27.54 -3.81 31.14
C PHE A 81 26.30 -4.47 31.77
N VAL A 82 25.98 -5.70 31.36
CA VAL A 82 24.83 -6.45 31.86
C VAL A 82 25.33 -7.64 32.68
N ASP A 83 25.41 -7.47 34.00
CA ASP A 83 25.77 -8.52 34.94
C ASP A 83 24.61 -8.85 35.87
N THR A 84 24.05 -10.04 35.69
CA THR A 84 22.95 -10.58 36.51
C THR A 84 23.43 -11.21 37.82
N SER A 85 24.74 -11.36 38.02
CA SER A 85 25.33 -12.11 39.14
C SER A 85 25.55 -11.25 40.39
N ASN A 86 25.56 -9.92 40.24
CA ASN A 86 25.89 -8.95 41.29
C ASN A 86 24.68 -8.11 41.74
N VAL A 87 23.47 -8.66 41.62
CA VAL A 87 22.24 -7.95 41.98
C VAL A 87 21.84 -8.24 43.43
N PRO A 88 21.54 -7.23 44.26
CA PRO A 88 21.02 -7.45 45.61
C PRO A 88 19.71 -8.26 45.56
N ILE A 89 19.67 -9.40 46.26
CA ILE A 89 18.43 -10.17 46.44
C ILE A 89 17.51 -9.34 47.32
N LEU A 90 16.34 -8.96 46.80
CA LEU A 90 15.36 -8.19 47.56
C LEU A 90 14.57 -9.17 48.42
N HIS A 91 15.14 -9.54 49.57
CA HIS A 91 14.52 -10.49 50.50
C HIS A 91 13.35 -9.84 51.26
N ILE A 92 12.26 -9.54 50.55
CA ILE A 92 10.95 -9.26 51.15
C ILE A 92 10.18 -10.59 51.06
N GLY A 93 9.80 -11.11 52.23
CA GLY A 93 9.35 -12.49 52.43
C GLY A 93 8.39 -13.04 51.38
N ALA A 94 8.65 -14.28 50.98
CA ALA A 94 7.82 -15.11 50.09
C ALA A 94 7.60 -14.59 48.66
N ALA A 95 8.57 -13.88 48.08
CA ALA A 95 8.53 -13.54 46.65
C ALA A 95 8.65 -14.81 45.77
N ASN A 96 7.68 -15.00 44.87
CA ASN A 96 7.71 -16.01 43.81
C ASN A 96 9.08 -15.97 43.08
N ALA A 97 9.75 -17.12 42.94
CA ALA A 97 11.06 -17.23 42.29
C ALA A 97 11.12 -16.57 40.90
N LYS A 98 9.98 -16.55 40.18
CA LYS A 98 9.84 -15.87 38.88
C LYS A 98 9.89 -14.34 39.00
N THR A 99 9.26 -13.78 40.02
CA THR A 99 9.28 -12.33 40.29
C THR A 99 10.68 -11.89 40.71
N GLU A 100 11.38 -12.70 41.51
CA GLU A 100 12.76 -12.41 41.90
C GLU A 100 13.73 -12.47 40.72
N GLN A 101 13.51 -13.40 39.79
CA GLN A 101 14.25 -13.46 38.53
C GLN A 101 14.01 -12.22 37.66
N ASP A 102 12.75 -11.80 37.51
CA ASP A 102 12.40 -10.60 36.75
C ASP A 102 13.01 -9.34 37.37
N ASN A 103 12.99 -9.21 38.70
CA ASN A 103 13.61 -8.09 39.42
C ASN A 103 15.12 -8.05 39.19
N GLN A 104 15.81 -9.20 39.23
CA GLN A 104 17.25 -9.28 38.95
C GLN A 104 17.58 -8.86 37.51
N ASN A 105 16.77 -9.29 36.54
CA ASN A 105 16.93 -8.91 35.14
C ASN A 105 16.65 -7.42 34.91
N LEU A 106 15.65 -6.83 35.59
CA LEU A 106 15.39 -5.39 35.50
C LEU A 106 16.48 -4.55 36.16
N PHE A 107 17.01 -4.98 37.31
CA PHE A 107 18.03 -4.24 38.01
C PHE A 107 19.37 -4.25 37.27
N SER A 108 19.74 -5.39 36.68
CA SER A 108 20.91 -5.47 35.78
C SER A 108 20.75 -4.57 34.56
N LEU A 109 19.56 -4.52 33.96
CA LEU A 109 19.25 -3.59 32.86
C LEU A 109 19.35 -2.12 33.30
N TYR A 110 18.76 -1.76 34.44
CA TYR A 110 18.84 -0.41 35.01
C TYR A 110 20.29 0.02 35.24
N THR A 111 21.10 -0.86 35.84
CA THR A 111 22.51 -0.62 36.12
C THR A 111 23.31 -0.43 34.83
N ALA A 112 23.05 -1.27 33.82
CA ALA A 112 23.68 -1.19 32.51
C ALA A 112 23.41 0.15 31.82
N VAL A 113 22.13 0.56 31.76
CA VAL A 113 21.69 1.81 31.14
C VAL A 113 22.26 3.02 31.89
N ASN A 114 22.29 2.99 33.23
CA ASN A 114 22.84 4.08 34.02
C ASN A 114 24.35 4.25 33.82
N ASN A 115 25.10 3.14 33.77
CA ASN A 115 26.53 3.17 33.46
C ASN A 115 26.80 3.67 32.03
N LEU A 116 25.95 3.29 31.07
CA LEU A 116 26.05 3.75 29.69
C LEU A 116 25.74 5.26 29.55
N SER A 117 24.73 5.75 30.27
CA SER A 117 24.39 7.17 30.35
C SER A 117 25.53 8.00 30.96
N TYR A 118 26.14 7.49 32.03
CA TYR A 118 27.32 8.12 32.62
C TYR A 118 28.48 8.18 31.63
N LEU A 119 28.75 7.10 30.89
CA LEU A 119 29.79 7.05 29.86
C LEU A 119 29.54 8.08 28.74
N ALA A 120 28.28 8.27 28.33
CA ALA A 120 27.90 9.33 27.40
C ALA A 120 28.15 10.72 27.98
N SER A 121 27.86 10.95 29.27
CA SER A 121 28.14 12.21 29.96
C SER A 121 29.65 12.48 30.13
N MET A 122 30.48 11.45 30.23
CA MET A 122 31.94 11.61 30.25
C MET A 122 32.45 12.13 28.89
N ALA A 123 31.85 11.68 27.80
CA ALA A 123 32.23 12.08 26.44
C ALA A 123 31.89 13.54 26.12
N THR A 124 31.00 14.18 26.88
CA THR A 124 30.64 15.60 26.69
C THR A 124 31.54 16.58 27.48
N ARG A 125 32.50 16.08 28.25
CA ARG A 125 33.41 16.93 29.06
C ARG A 125 34.42 17.66 28.16
N SER A 126 34.61 18.96 28.39
CA SER A 126 35.49 19.84 27.60
C SER A 126 36.99 19.50 27.68
N THR A 127 37.40 18.62 28.59
CA THR A 127 38.80 18.21 28.81
C THR A 127 39.20 16.93 28.07
N MET A 128 38.30 16.34 27.26
CA MET A 128 38.55 15.07 26.56
C MET A 128 39.37 15.24 25.28
N THR A 129 40.38 14.40 25.10
CA THR A 129 41.17 14.32 23.86
C THR A 129 40.47 13.48 22.79
N ALA A 130 40.80 13.70 21.52
CA ALA A 130 40.23 12.93 20.40
C ALA A 130 40.42 11.41 20.55
N GLY A 131 41.56 10.96 21.09
CA GLY A 131 41.82 9.54 21.34
C GLY A 131 40.94 8.95 22.45
N GLN A 132 40.64 9.74 23.49
CA GLN A 132 39.73 9.32 24.57
C GLN A 132 38.27 9.22 24.08
N LEU A 133 37.84 10.13 23.21
CA LEU A 133 36.50 10.10 22.61
C LEU A 133 36.26 8.85 21.75
N VAL A 134 37.27 8.42 20.98
CA VAL A 134 37.19 7.18 20.18
C VAL A 134 37.04 5.96 21.08
N GLY A 135 37.82 5.88 22.17
CA GLY A 135 37.73 4.78 23.14
C GLY A 135 36.38 4.74 23.87
N LEU A 136 35.85 5.91 24.27
CA LEU A 136 34.53 6.03 24.89
C LEU A 136 33.42 5.63 23.91
N ASN A 137 33.48 6.09 22.65
CA ASN A 137 32.49 5.71 21.64
C ASN A 137 32.46 4.21 21.35
N SER A 138 33.63 3.57 21.26
CA SER A 138 33.72 2.11 21.08
C SER A 138 33.11 1.34 22.25
N ARG A 139 33.39 1.78 23.49
CA ARG A 139 32.79 1.20 24.70
C ARG A 139 31.29 1.44 24.79
N PHE A 140 30.83 2.63 24.40
CA PHE A 140 29.41 2.95 24.33
C PHE A 140 28.67 2.00 23.38
N GLN A 141 29.19 1.81 22.17
CA GLN A 141 28.59 0.89 21.20
C GLN A 141 28.59 -0.56 21.68
N THR A 142 29.66 -0.99 22.35
CA THR A 142 29.74 -2.34 22.94
C THR A 142 28.67 -2.52 24.03
N GLY A 143 28.54 -1.56 24.95
CA GLY A 143 27.51 -1.60 26.00
C GLY A 143 26.08 -1.55 25.43
N LEU A 144 25.84 -0.74 24.39
CA LEU A 144 24.56 -0.67 23.71
C LEU A 144 24.18 -2.02 23.06
N GLN A 145 25.13 -2.67 22.39
CA GLN A 145 24.90 -4.00 21.80
C GLN A 145 24.59 -5.06 22.86
N GLN A 146 25.26 -5.03 24.01
CA GLN A 146 24.97 -5.94 25.12
C GLN A 146 23.56 -5.72 25.68
N ILE A 147 23.14 -4.46 25.84
CA ILE A 147 21.77 -4.12 26.29
C ILE A 147 20.73 -4.56 25.26
N GLN A 148 20.95 -4.29 23.97
CA GLN A 148 20.03 -4.70 22.90
C GLN A 148 19.91 -6.23 22.82
N SER A 149 21.04 -6.94 22.94
CA SER A 149 21.04 -8.40 22.96
C SER A 149 20.28 -8.93 24.17
N PHE A 150 20.54 -8.38 25.36
CA PHE A 150 19.84 -8.78 26.57
C PHE A 150 18.33 -8.55 26.50
N VAL A 151 17.88 -7.38 26.01
CA VAL A 151 16.44 -7.11 25.84
C VAL A 151 15.81 -8.04 24.79
N GLY A 152 16.55 -8.43 23.75
CA GLY A 152 16.07 -9.33 22.71
C GLY A 152 16.03 -10.82 23.13
N THR A 153 16.91 -11.26 24.02
CA THR A 153 17.04 -12.68 24.41
C THR A 153 16.42 -13.01 25.77
N THR A 154 16.34 -12.04 26.68
CA THR A 154 15.88 -12.29 28.05
C THR A 154 14.36 -12.30 28.08
N SER A 155 13.79 -13.46 28.42
CA SER A 155 12.37 -13.60 28.72
C SER A 155 12.09 -13.14 30.14
N PHE A 156 11.09 -12.28 30.31
CA PHE A 156 10.52 -11.92 31.60
C PHE A 156 9.25 -12.75 31.82
N ASN A 157 8.98 -13.12 33.07
CA ASN A 157 7.86 -13.98 33.41
C ASN A 157 6.54 -13.20 33.48
N ASN A 158 6.58 -12.00 34.05
CA ASN A 158 5.37 -11.22 34.35
C ASN A 158 5.08 -10.10 33.33
N PHE A 159 6.00 -9.80 32.42
CA PHE A 159 5.85 -8.74 31.43
C PHE A 159 6.70 -9.03 30.19
N THR A 160 6.54 -8.23 29.14
CA THR A 160 7.38 -8.31 27.95
C THR A 160 8.06 -6.96 27.74
N LEU A 161 9.39 -7.00 27.58
CA LEU A 161 10.19 -5.84 27.23
C LEU A 161 10.49 -5.92 25.73
N GLN A 162 10.21 -4.85 25.00
CA GLN A 162 10.49 -4.76 23.56
C GLN A 162 11.31 -3.51 23.29
N ALA A 163 12.40 -3.67 22.54
CA ALA A 163 13.32 -2.58 22.19
C ALA A 163 12.77 -1.62 21.12
N ALA A 164 11.66 -1.97 20.45
CA ALA A 164 11.05 -1.20 19.38
C ALA A 164 9.55 -1.01 19.62
N SER A 165 8.98 0.07 19.08
CA SER A 165 7.52 0.28 19.08
C SER A 165 6.83 -0.91 18.41
N PRO A 166 5.87 -1.58 19.07
CA PRO A 166 5.23 -2.77 18.50
C PRO A 166 4.44 -2.38 17.24
N SER A 167 4.84 -2.91 16.10
CA SER A 167 4.01 -2.93 14.90
C SER A 167 3.29 -4.28 14.83
N SER A 168 2.04 -4.32 15.29
CA SER A 168 1.18 -5.47 15.09
C SER A 168 0.60 -5.44 13.67
N SER A 169 1.02 -6.37 12.82
CA SER A 169 0.32 -6.66 11.57
C SER A 169 -0.34 -8.02 11.66
N ALA A 170 -1.66 -8.08 11.54
CA ALA A 170 -2.40 -9.33 11.42
C ALA A 170 -2.83 -9.50 9.96
N THR A 171 -2.37 -10.56 9.30
CA THR A 171 -2.81 -10.90 7.94
C THR A 171 -4.04 -11.79 8.05
N GLY A 172 -5.23 -11.25 7.83
CA GLY A 172 -6.45 -12.04 7.74
C GLY A 172 -6.51 -12.82 6.42
N THR A 173 -6.98 -14.06 6.45
CA THR A 173 -7.28 -14.87 5.24
C THR A 173 -8.57 -14.43 4.53
N ALA A 174 -9.25 -13.40 5.03
CA ALA A 174 -10.39 -12.78 4.37
C ALA A 174 -9.91 -12.01 3.14
N GLN A 175 -9.97 -12.66 1.99
CA GLN A 175 -9.84 -12.01 0.69
C GLN A 175 -10.99 -11.00 0.57
N VAL A 176 -10.66 -9.71 0.44
CA VAL A 176 -11.63 -8.74 -0.07
C VAL A 176 -11.87 -9.11 -1.52
N PRO A 177 -13.08 -9.58 -1.91
CA PRO A 177 -13.34 -9.87 -3.30
C PRO A 177 -13.29 -8.55 -4.06
N PHE A 178 -12.23 -8.34 -4.83
CA PHE A 178 -12.25 -7.33 -5.87
C PHE A 178 -13.19 -7.84 -6.95
N SER A 179 -14.19 -7.03 -7.31
CA SER A 179 -15.01 -7.34 -8.48
C SER A 179 -14.07 -7.53 -9.68
N PRO A 180 -14.17 -8.66 -10.41
CA PRO A 180 -13.35 -8.85 -11.58
C PRO A 180 -13.71 -7.77 -12.60
N PHE A 181 -12.73 -6.97 -13.00
CA PHE A 181 -12.90 -6.06 -14.12
C PHE A 181 -12.75 -6.89 -15.40
N ASN A 182 -13.88 -7.33 -15.94
CA ASN A 182 -13.92 -8.01 -17.22
C ASN A 182 -14.08 -6.96 -18.31
N TYR A 183 -13.08 -6.83 -19.18
CA TYR A 183 -13.21 -6.02 -20.39
C TYR A 183 -13.61 -6.93 -21.55
N VAL A 184 -14.76 -6.67 -22.16
CA VAL A 184 -15.20 -7.37 -23.36
C VAL A 184 -14.95 -6.46 -24.55
N GLY A 185 -14.03 -6.86 -25.43
CA GLY A 185 -13.77 -6.17 -26.69
C GLY A 185 -14.89 -6.37 -27.71
N GLY A 186 -14.80 -5.63 -28.82
CA GLY A 186 -15.74 -5.73 -29.93
C GLY A 186 -15.73 -7.08 -30.64
N THR A 187 -16.63 -7.24 -31.60
CA THR A 187 -16.69 -8.45 -32.46
C THR A 187 -15.50 -8.46 -33.41
N VAL A 188 -14.75 -9.56 -33.41
CA VAL A 188 -13.54 -9.74 -34.23
C VAL A 188 -13.76 -10.73 -35.37
N VAL A 189 -14.54 -11.80 -35.12
CA VAL A 189 -14.72 -12.88 -36.10
C VAL A 189 -16.10 -13.53 -35.94
N ASN A 190 -16.70 -13.99 -37.03
CA ASN A 190 -17.89 -14.85 -36.96
C ASN A 190 -17.50 -16.33 -36.84
N ASP A 191 -18.42 -17.18 -36.40
CA ASP A 191 -18.15 -18.60 -36.20
C ASP A 191 -17.63 -19.30 -37.47
N ALA A 192 -18.20 -18.94 -38.63
CA ALA A 192 -17.80 -19.48 -39.92
C ALA A 192 -16.31 -19.23 -40.27
N ASN A 193 -15.68 -18.21 -39.68
CA ASN A 193 -14.28 -17.86 -39.91
C ASN A 193 -13.39 -18.08 -38.67
N ILE A 194 -13.87 -18.74 -37.62
CA ILE A 194 -13.13 -18.87 -36.36
C ILE A 194 -11.81 -19.64 -36.49
N ALA A 195 -11.75 -20.57 -37.44
CA ALA A 195 -10.56 -21.36 -37.78
C ALA A 195 -9.67 -20.69 -38.84
N ASN A 196 -10.11 -19.57 -39.42
CA ASN A 196 -9.36 -18.84 -40.44
C ASN A 196 -8.43 -17.81 -39.79
N ALA A 197 -7.41 -17.39 -40.55
CA ALA A 197 -6.57 -16.28 -40.13
C ALA A 197 -7.43 -15.01 -39.99
N LEU A 198 -7.20 -14.25 -38.90
CA LEU A 198 -7.95 -13.03 -38.65
C LEU A 198 -7.69 -11.98 -39.76
N PRO A 199 -8.75 -11.36 -40.32
CA PRO A 199 -8.59 -10.32 -41.32
C PRO A 199 -7.76 -9.15 -40.78
N GLY A 200 -6.77 -8.70 -41.55
CA GLY A 200 -5.94 -7.55 -41.19
C GLY A 200 -4.91 -7.81 -40.09
N VAL A 201 -4.71 -9.07 -39.68
CA VAL A 201 -3.67 -9.47 -38.73
C VAL A 201 -2.59 -10.28 -39.45
N GLY A 202 -1.37 -9.74 -39.48
CA GLY A 202 -0.20 -10.35 -40.09
C GLY A 202 0.80 -10.88 -39.07
N ALA A 203 1.71 -11.75 -39.52
CA ALA A 203 2.80 -12.26 -38.68
C ALA A 203 3.81 -11.16 -38.27
N SER A 204 3.87 -10.06 -39.01
CA SER A 204 4.69 -8.89 -38.67
C SER A 204 4.11 -8.05 -37.53
N ASP A 205 2.85 -8.28 -37.17
CA ASP A 205 2.16 -7.46 -36.19
C ASP A 205 2.61 -7.83 -34.77
N SER A 206 2.70 -6.81 -33.92
CA SER A 206 3.06 -6.98 -32.52
C SER A 206 2.45 -5.89 -31.67
N PHE A 207 2.19 -6.24 -30.42
CA PHE A 207 1.67 -5.34 -29.40
C PHE A 207 2.29 -5.67 -28.05
N THR A 208 2.15 -4.76 -27.11
CA THR A 208 2.64 -4.89 -25.74
C THR A 208 1.45 -4.93 -24.80
N VAL A 209 1.48 -5.87 -23.86
CA VAL A 209 0.58 -5.91 -22.71
C VAL A 209 1.37 -5.41 -21.51
N ALA A 210 1.08 -4.19 -21.08
CA ALA A 210 1.65 -3.63 -19.86
C ALA A 210 0.78 -4.05 -18.67
N VAL A 211 1.37 -4.83 -17.76
CA VAL A 211 0.70 -5.29 -16.54
C VAL A 211 1.28 -4.55 -15.35
N THR A 212 0.46 -3.81 -14.62
CA THR A 212 0.86 -3.10 -13.40
C THR A 212 0.38 -3.86 -12.18
N LYS A 213 1.33 -4.25 -11.31
CA LYS A 213 1.08 -5.00 -10.08
C LYS A 213 1.84 -4.36 -8.93
N GLY A 214 1.14 -4.01 -7.84
CA GLY A 214 1.77 -3.35 -6.68
C GLY A 214 2.50 -2.03 -7.04
N GLY A 215 2.00 -1.30 -8.05
CA GLY A 215 2.61 -0.05 -8.54
C GLY A 215 3.78 -0.23 -9.50
N THR A 216 4.21 -1.46 -9.80
CA THR A 216 5.27 -1.74 -10.79
C THR A 216 4.65 -2.22 -12.10
N THR A 217 4.96 -1.53 -13.19
CA THR A 217 4.50 -1.89 -14.55
C THR A 217 5.55 -2.75 -15.26
N THR A 218 5.13 -3.92 -15.75
CA THR A 218 5.95 -4.82 -16.57
C THR A 218 5.37 -4.92 -17.96
N ASN A 219 6.20 -4.73 -18.97
CA ASN A 219 5.78 -4.80 -20.37
C ASN A 219 6.02 -6.21 -20.92
N VAL A 220 4.94 -6.90 -21.31
CA VAL A 220 4.99 -8.20 -21.97
C VAL A 220 4.81 -7.98 -23.46
N ALA A 221 5.88 -8.16 -24.23
CA ALA A 221 5.85 -8.03 -25.68
C ALA A 221 5.21 -9.27 -26.32
N ILE A 222 4.22 -9.05 -27.18
CA ILE A 222 3.50 -10.08 -27.93
C ILE A 222 3.86 -9.94 -29.41
N ASN A 223 4.62 -10.91 -29.94
CA ASN A 223 4.99 -10.95 -31.34
C ASN A 223 4.21 -12.04 -32.08
N LEU A 224 3.38 -11.65 -33.04
CA LEU A 224 2.48 -12.58 -33.71
C LEU A 224 3.20 -13.55 -34.66
N SER A 225 4.44 -13.27 -35.07
CA SER A 225 5.27 -14.23 -35.82
C SER A 225 5.61 -15.49 -35.03
N GLN A 226 5.53 -15.44 -33.70
CA GLN A 226 5.83 -16.56 -32.81
C GLN A 226 4.60 -17.40 -32.48
N VAL A 227 3.42 -17.00 -32.95
CA VAL A 227 2.19 -17.78 -32.79
C VAL A 227 2.31 -19.05 -33.64
N SER A 228 2.12 -20.20 -33.01
CA SER A 228 2.20 -21.48 -33.70
C SER A 228 0.93 -21.73 -34.51
N GLY A 229 1.09 -21.99 -35.81
CA GLY A 229 -0.02 -22.29 -36.72
C GLY A 229 -0.65 -21.06 -37.36
N THR A 230 -1.91 -21.18 -37.78
CA THR A 230 -2.69 -20.07 -38.33
C THR A 230 -2.98 -19.01 -37.27
N LEU A 231 -2.99 -17.74 -37.66
CA LEU A 231 -3.32 -16.59 -36.78
C LEU A 231 -4.84 -16.51 -36.51
N THR A 232 -5.38 -17.57 -35.92
CA THR A 232 -6.77 -17.63 -35.44
C THR A 232 -6.88 -16.91 -34.10
N ILE A 233 -8.11 -16.53 -33.72
CA ILE A 233 -8.38 -15.91 -32.42
C ILE A 233 -7.87 -16.78 -31.25
N ASP A 234 -8.02 -18.11 -31.35
CA ASP A 234 -7.63 -19.04 -30.29
C ASP A 234 -6.11 -19.18 -30.16
N ASN A 235 -5.39 -19.27 -31.27
CA ASN A 235 -3.95 -19.39 -31.26
C ASN A 235 -3.29 -18.11 -30.73
N ILE A 236 -3.83 -16.94 -31.09
CA ILE A 236 -3.37 -15.65 -30.57
C ILE A 236 -3.64 -15.55 -29.07
N VAL A 237 -4.87 -15.84 -28.62
CA VAL A 237 -5.23 -15.83 -27.19
C VAL A 237 -4.36 -16.82 -26.39
N GLY A 238 -4.15 -18.02 -26.93
CA GLY A 238 -3.28 -19.04 -26.33
C GLY A 238 -1.84 -18.55 -26.15
N TYR A 239 -1.25 -17.96 -27.20
CA TYR A 239 0.10 -17.39 -27.14
C TYR A 239 0.20 -16.22 -26.16
N VAL A 240 -0.76 -15.29 -26.16
CA VAL A 240 -0.80 -14.16 -25.20
C VAL A 240 -0.83 -14.69 -23.76
N ASN A 241 -1.70 -15.66 -23.47
CA ASN A 241 -1.78 -16.26 -22.15
C ASN A 241 -0.50 -16.99 -21.75
N GLN A 242 0.18 -17.64 -22.69
CA GLN A 242 1.48 -18.26 -22.45
C GLN A 242 2.54 -17.21 -22.05
N GLN A 243 2.60 -16.07 -22.76
CA GLN A 243 3.53 -14.99 -22.44
C GLN A 243 3.23 -14.35 -21.07
N LEU A 244 1.95 -14.11 -20.77
CA LEU A 244 1.54 -13.57 -19.46
C LEU A 244 1.86 -14.55 -18.31
N ALA A 245 1.64 -15.85 -18.51
CA ALA A 245 1.97 -16.88 -17.53
C ALA A 245 3.49 -16.98 -17.32
N ALA A 246 4.28 -16.93 -18.39
CA ALA A 246 5.74 -16.93 -18.31
C ALA A 246 6.28 -15.69 -17.58
N ALA A 247 5.60 -14.55 -17.70
CA ALA A 247 5.90 -13.33 -16.97
C ALA A 247 5.35 -13.32 -15.51
N GLY A 248 4.65 -14.38 -15.08
CA GLY A 248 4.16 -14.53 -13.70
C GLY A 248 2.82 -13.82 -13.40
N PHE A 249 2.09 -13.39 -14.42
CA PHE A 249 0.79 -12.73 -14.26
C PHE A 249 -0.36 -13.73 -14.23
N SER A 250 -1.43 -13.38 -13.50
CA SER A 250 -2.62 -14.23 -13.35
C SER A 250 -3.78 -13.80 -14.26
N SER A 251 -3.73 -12.59 -14.83
CA SER A 251 -4.72 -12.10 -15.78
C SER A 251 -4.72 -12.91 -17.08
N ARG A 252 -5.90 -13.15 -17.67
CA ARG A 252 -6.06 -14.01 -18.84
C ARG A 252 -6.96 -13.39 -19.91
N PHE A 253 -6.65 -13.73 -21.15
CA PHE A 253 -7.45 -13.42 -22.32
C PHE A 253 -8.28 -14.65 -22.66
N GLN A 254 -9.50 -14.45 -23.12
CA GLN A 254 -10.35 -15.53 -23.60
C GLN A 254 -11.21 -15.06 -24.76
N ARG A 255 -11.58 -15.98 -25.63
CA ARG A 255 -12.61 -15.72 -26.61
C ARG A 255 -13.96 -15.63 -25.89
N VAL A 256 -14.73 -14.59 -26.19
CA VAL A 256 -16.10 -14.43 -25.69
C VAL A 256 -17.05 -14.28 -26.86
N MET A 257 -18.26 -14.80 -26.71
CA MET A 257 -19.32 -14.62 -27.68
C MET A 257 -19.94 -13.23 -27.52
N THR A 258 -19.91 -12.42 -28.58
CA THR A 258 -20.40 -11.03 -28.57
C THR A 258 -21.78 -10.90 -29.18
N GLN A 259 -22.16 -11.76 -30.13
CA GLN A 259 -23.47 -11.76 -30.78
C GLN A 259 -23.93 -13.17 -31.15
N GLY A 260 -25.26 -13.40 -31.18
CA GLY A 260 -25.89 -14.66 -31.59
C GLY A 260 -26.27 -15.56 -30.41
N THR A 261 -26.45 -16.86 -30.66
CA THR A 261 -26.67 -17.87 -29.61
C THR A 261 -25.78 -19.09 -29.83
N ILE A 262 -25.41 -19.79 -28.77
CA ILE A 262 -24.62 -21.03 -28.87
C ILE A 262 -25.34 -22.13 -29.67
N ASN A 263 -26.67 -22.05 -29.78
CA ASN A 263 -27.49 -23.01 -30.51
C ASN A 263 -27.61 -22.69 -32.01
N ASP A 264 -27.13 -21.52 -32.45
CA ASP A 264 -27.10 -21.13 -33.86
C ASP A 264 -25.71 -20.60 -34.22
N PRO A 265 -24.71 -21.50 -34.38
CA PRO A 265 -23.33 -21.13 -34.70
C PRO A 265 -23.25 -20.31 -35.99
N THR A 266 -24.17 -20.46 -36.94
CA THR A 266 -24.17 -19.68 -38.20
C THR A 266 -24.33 -18.18 -38.01
N LYS A 267 -24.86 -17.75 -36.86
CA LYS A 267 -25.03 -16.34 -36.47
C LYS A 267 -24.16 -15.94 -35.28
N ALA A 268 -23.37 -16.87 -34.75
CA ALA A 268 -22.50 -16.59 -33.63
C ALA A 268 -21.31 -15.74 -34.09
N SER A 269 -20.99 -14.72 -33.30
CA SER A 269 -19.79 -13.91 -33.48
C SER A 269 -19.05 -13.75 -32.16
N TYR A 270 -17.74 -13.61 -32.28
CA TYR A 270 -16.80 -13.70 -31.17
C TYR A 270 -15.88 -12.48 -31.13
N GLY A 271 -15.55 -12.08 -29.91
CA GLY A 271 -14.54 -11.10 -29.59
C GLY A 271 -13.56 -11.65 -28.55
N ILE A 272 -12.77 -10.77 -27.98
CA ILE A 272 -11.79 -11.11 -26.94
C ILE A 272 -12.23 -10.43 -25.64
N GLN A 273 -12.31 -11.21 -24.57
CA GLN A 273 -12.47 -10.75 -23.21
C GLN A 273 -11.15 -10.83 -22.46
N ILE A 274 -10.90 -9.85 -21.60
CA ILE A 274 -9.76 -9.79 -20.69
C ILE A 274 -10.30 -9.92 -19.28
N ASP A 275 -9.87 -10.97 -18.60
CA ASP A 275 -10.12 -11.21 -17.19
C ASP A 275 -8.90 -10.70 -16.41
N SER A 276 -8.97 -9.47 -15.91
CA SER A 276 -7.93 -8.95 -15.02
C SER A 276 -8.04 -9.59 -13.64
N SER A 277 -6.92 -10.10 -13.12
CA SER A 277 -6.88 -10.65 -11.77
C SER A 277 -6.76 -9.53 -10.72
N ALA A 278 -7.18 -9.81 -9.48
CA ALA A 278 -7.14 -8.83 -8.40
C ALA A 278 -5.72 -8.29 -8.17
N GLY A 279 -5.58 -6.95 -8.18
CA GLY A 279 -4.29 -6.28 -7.99
C GLY A 279 -3.42 -6.19 -9.24
N GLU A 280 -3.91 -6.63 -10.41
CA GLU A 280 -3.28 -6.44 -11.71
C GLU A 280 -4.14 -5.49 -12.56
N SER A 281 -3.54 -4.44 -13.12
CA SER A 281 -4.18 -3.62 -14.15
C SER A 281 -3.44 -3.79 -15.48
N LEU A 282 -4.20 -3.89 -16.57
CA LEU A 282 -3.68 -4.16 -17.90
C LEU A 282 -3.92 -2.95 -18.81
N SER A 283 -2.92 -2.59 -19.59
CA SER A 283 -3.08 -1.73 -20.76
C SER A 283 -2.41 -2.36 -21.98
N LEU A 284 -2.98 -2.11 -23.15
CA LEU A 284 -2.48 -2.62 -24.42
C LEU A 284 -1.99 -1.46 -25.27
N SER A 285 -0.83 -1.64 -25.91
CA SER A 285 -0.28 -0.68 -26.85
C SER A 285 0.31 -1.40 -28.06
N SER A 286 0.16 -0.84 -29.26
CA SER A 286 0.81 -1.39 -30.46
C SER A 286 2.32 -1.19 -30.37
N ALA A 287 3.12 -2.15 -30.83
CA ALA A 287 4.58 -2.02 -30.84
C ALA A 287 5.07 -0.94 -31.83
N ALA A 288 4.28 -0.65 -32.87
CA ALA A 288 4.49 0.45 -33.80
C ALA A 288 3.22 1.31 -33.88
N ALA A 289 3.04 2.22 -32.93
CA ALA A 289 1.90 3.14 -32.93
C ALA A 289 2.00 4.10 -34.12
N THR A 290 1.14 3.90 -35.12
CA THR A 290 0.96 4.87 -36.19
C THR A 290 0.10 6.03 -35.69
N PRO A 291 0.45 7.29 -36.00
CA PRO A 291 -0.37 8.42 -35.60
C PRO A 291 -1.77 8.33 -36.23
N ALA A 292 -2.78 8.70 -35.45
CA ALA A 292 -4.17 8.78 -35.87
C ALA A 292 -4.75 10.16 -35.50
N LEU A 293 -5.69 10.65 -36.31
CA LEU A 293 -6.37 11.93 -36.08
C LEU A 293 -7.82 11.66 -35.68
N TYR A 294 -8.23 12.18 -34.53
CA TYR A 294 -9.64 12.21 -34.12
C TYR A 294 -10.23 13.57 -34.51
N VAL A 295 -11.31 13.53 -35.27
CA VAL A 295 -12.02 14.73 -35.73
C VAL A 295 -13.40 14.73 -35.09
N ALA A 296 -13.65 15.71 -34.23
CA ALA A 296 -15.00 16.10 -33.84
C ALA A 296 -15.58 17.00 -34.94
N SER A 297 -16.67 16.57 -35.55
CA SER A 297 -17.42 17.36 -36.52
C SER A 297 -18.89 17.34 -36.15
N THR A 298 -19.64 18.31 -36.65
CA THR A 298 -21.10 18.20 -36.69
C THR A 298 -21.45 17.77 -38.10
N SER A 299 -22.19 16.67 -38.26
CA SER A 299 -22.53 16.16 -39.58
C SER A 299 -23.33 17.20 -40.37
N GLY A 300 -22.96 17.36 -41.63
CA GLY A 300 -23.85 17.75 -42.73
C GLY A 300 -23.62 16.71 -43.83
N LEU A 301 -24.70 16.17 -44.40
CA LEU A 301 -24.72 14.99 -45.27
C LEU A 301 -23.65 14.96 -46.39
N THR A 302 -23.18 13.77 -46.76
CA THR A 302 -22.31 13.50 -47.93
C THR A 302 -22.99 13.71 -49.29
N THR A 303 -24.29 14.02 -49.31
CA THR A 303 -25.04 14.38 -50.53
C THR A 303 -26.17 15.33 -50.14
N GLY A 304 -26.10 16.58 -50.59
CA GLY A 304 -26.94 17.66 -50.10
C GLY A 304 -28.44 17.46 -50.34
N THR A 305 -29.20 17.36 -49.24
CA THR A 305 -30.47 18.06 -48.98
C THR A 305 -30.84 17.77 -47.52
N SER A 306 -30.55 18.71 -46.62
CA SER A 306 -30.94 18.64 -45.20
C SER A 306 -32.44 18.89 -45.08
N THR A 307 -33.22 17.90 -44.65
CA THR A 307 -34.66 18.09 -44.37
C THR A 307 -35.12 17.53 -43.04
N THR A 308 -34.24 16.92 -42.21
CA THR A 308 -34.63 16.40 -40.88
C THR A 308 -33.58 16.65 -39.80
N ALA A 309 -34.03 16.72 -38.53
CA ALA A 309 -33.16 16.86 -37.35
C ALA A 309 -32.08 15.76 -37.25
N ALA A 310 -32.30 14.60 -37.88
CA ALA A 310 -31.35 13.48 -37.91
C ALA A 310 -30.02 13.80 -38.61
N ASP A 311 -29.95 14.89 -39.38
CA ASP A 311 -28.77 15.24 -40.17
C ASP A 311 -27.76 16.14 -39.42
N ASN A 312 -28.16 16.79 -38.32
CA ASN A 312 -27.33 17.73 -37.55
C ASN A 312 -26.88 17.10 -36.22
N GLN A 313 -25.95 16.16 -36.31
CA GLN A 313 -25.48 15.40 -35.15
C GLN A 313 -23.96 15.56 -34.97
N GLY A 314 -23.53 15.69 -33.72
CA GLY A 314 -22.14 15.59 -33.34
C GLY A 314 -21.58 14.22 -33.73
N ARG A 315 -20.41 14.21 -34.35
CA ARG A 315 -19.78 13.04 -34.94
C ARG A 315 -18.31 13.00 -34.58
N LEU A 316 -17.86 11.85 -34.10
CA LEU A 316 -16.46 11.53 -33.90
C LEU A 316 -15.98 10.65 -35.07
N THR A 317 -14.96 11.10 -35.79
CA THR A 317 -14.32 10.30 -36.84
C THR A 317 -12.86 10.06 -36.50
N LYS A 318 -12.40 8.80 -36.57
CA LYS A 318 -10.99 8.46 -36.46
C LYS A 318 -10.42 8.25 -37.86
N LEU A 319 -9.36 8.98 -38.18
CA LEU A 319 -8.58 8.83 -39.40
C LEU A 319 -7.25 8.16 -39.08
N THR A 320 -6.91 7.16 -39.87
CA THR A 320 -5.64 6.41 -39.84
C THR A 320 -4.91 6.59 -41.17
N ASP A 321 -3.64 6.18 -41.23
CA ASP A 321 -2.79 6.36 -42.41
C ASP A 321 -2.79 7.82 -42.89
N LEU A 322 -2.24 8.74 -42.09
CA LEU A 322 -2.30 10.18 -42.37
C LEU A 322 -1.66 10.60 -43.70
N ALA A 323 -0.88 9.73 -44.35
CA ALA A 323 -0.38 9.95 -45.70
C ALA A 323 -1.47 9.75 -46.77
N ASN A 324 -2.41 8.83 -46.53
CA ASN A 324 -3.61 8.60 -47.35
C ASN A 324 -4.81 8.33 -46.43
N PRO A 325 -5.42 9.39 -45.85
CA PRO A 325 -6.29 9.27 -44.67
C PRO A 325 -7.49 8.36 -44.92
N GLN A 326 -7.53 7.25 -44.19
CA GLN A 326 -8.65 6.30 -44.19
C GLN A 326 -9.47 6.44 -42.91
N GLY A 327 -10.80 6.45 -43.05
CA GLY A 327 -11.72 6.40 -41.91
C GLY A 327 -11.66 5.04 -41.22
N ALA A 328 -11.10 5.00 -40.01
CA ALA A 328 -11.06 3.78 -39.19
C ALA A 328 -12.42 3.52 -38.52
N PHE A 329 -13.03 4.56 -37.96
CA PHE A 329 -14.40 4.49 -37.48
C PHE A 329 -15.06 5.87 -37.50
N SER A 330 -16.38 5.84 -37.40
CA SER A 330 -17.19 7.03 -37.23
C SER A 330 -18.37 6.75 -36.31
N ALA A 331 -18.50 7.53 -35.25
CA ALA A 331 -19.61 7.44 -34.30
C ALA A 331 -20.40 8.75 -34.28
N THR A 332 -21.73 8.64 -34.38
CA THR A 332 -22.65 9.78 -34.29
C THR A 332 -23.32 9.79 -32.92
N VAL A 333 -23.37 10.95 -32.27
CA VAL A 333 -24.08 11.15 -31.01
C VAL A 333 -25.52 11.53 -31.33
N SER A 334 -26.43 10.59 -31.15
CA SER A 334 -27.85 10.77 -31.47
C SER A 334 -28.69 10.85 -30.19
N PRO A 335 -29.30 12.00 -29.86
CA PRO A 335 -30.29 12.12 -28.81
C PRO A 335 -31.62 11.50 -29.27
N SER A 336 -32.54 11.26 -28.35
CA SER A 336 -33.88 10.76 -28.64
C SER A 336 -34.76 11.80 -29.34
N THR A 337 -34.46 13.08 -29.16
CA THR A 337 -35.10 14.23 -29.82
C THR A 337 -34.05 15.33 -30.06
N GLY A 338 -34.30 16.23 -31.02
CA GLY A 338 -33.42 17.38 -31.26
C GLY A 338 -32.13 17.04 -32.02
N THR A 339 -31.14 17.91 -31.87
CA THR A 339 -29.85 17.90 -32.59
C THR A 339 -28.67 17.91 -31.62
N THR A 340 -27.48 17.53 -32.10
CA THR A 340 -26.24 17.64 -31.33
C THR A 340 -25.13 18.27 -32.16
N THR A 341 -24.19 18.93 -31.49
CA THR A 341 -22.94 19.40 -32.09
C THR A 341 -21.77 18.75 -31.37
N ALA A 342 -20.65 18.52 -32.05
CA ALA A 342 -19.39 18.15 -31.40
C ALA A 342 -18.49 19.39 -31.35
N GLN A 343 -17.96 19.71 -30.16
CA GLN A 343 -17.13 20.90 -29.95
C GLN A 343 -15.65 20.56 -29.76
N SER A 344 -15.33 19.51 -29.00
CA SER A 344 -13.94 19.16 -28.71
C SER A 344 -13.80 17.69 -28.35
N THR A 345 -12.58 17.18 -28.51
CA THR A 345 -12.20 15.80 -28.17
C THR A 345 -10.88 15.75 -27.44
N VAL A 346 -10.73 14.80 -26.52
CA VAL A 346 -9.45 14.50 -25.85
C VAL A 346 -9.28 12.99 -25.73
N VAL A 347 -8.04 12.52 -25.78
CA VAL A 347 -7.69 11.09 -25.68
C VAL A 347 -6.96 10.85 -24.36
N ASP A 348 -7.33 9.81 -23.61
CA ASP A 348 -6.60 9.40 -22.41
C ASP A 348 -5.44 8.42 -22.72
N ALA A 349 -4.64 8.11 -21.68
CA ALA A 349 -3.49 7.21 -21.81
C ALA A 349 -3.87 5.76 -22.22
N ASN A 350 -5.14 5.38 -22.05
CA ASN A 350 -5.66 4.08 -22.46
C ASN A 350 -6.27 4.10 -23.87
N GLY A 351 -6.18 5.25 -24.57
CA GLY A 351 -6.71 5.44 -25.90
C GLY A 351 -8.23 5.65 -25.95
N ASN A 352 -8.89 5.84 -24.81
CA ASN A 352 -10.30 6.23 -24.81
C ASN A 352 -10.43 7.68 -25.27
N VAL A 353 -11.51 7.97 -25.98
CA VAL A 353 -11.78 9.30 -26.53
C VAL A 353 -12.99 9.89 -25.82
N TYR A 354 -12.81 11.08 -25.27
CA TYR A 354 -13.89 11.87 -24.67
C TYR A 354 -14.27 12.94 -25.67
N MET A 355 -15.56 13.07 -25.95
CA MET A 355 -16.09 14.10 -26.83
C MET A 355 -17.14 14.92 -26.08
N VAL A 356 -16.96 16.23 -26.09
CA VAL A 356 -17.90 17.20 -25.52
C VAL A 356 -18.62 17.93 -26.64
N GLY A 357 -19.89 18.24 -26.39
CA GLY A 357 -20.72 18.92 -27.35
C GLY A 357 -21.99 19.47 -26.72
N ASN A 358 -22.83 20.08 -27.54
CA ASN A 358 -24.12 20.59 -27.08
C ASN A 358 -25.26 19.77 -27.69
N ALA A 359 -26.31 19.53 -26.92
CA ALA A 359 -27.52 18.84 -27.34
C ALA A 359 -28.74 19.75 -27.12
N THR A 360 -29.71 19.68 -28.04
CA THR A 360 -31.01 20.36 -27.90
C THR A 360 -32.14 19.39 -27.52
N GLY A 361 -31.83 18.11 -27.34
CA GLY A 361 -32.78 17.16 -26.78
C GLY A 361 -32.12 16.08 -25.94
N ASN A 362 -32.86 15.01 -25.67
CA ASN A 362 -32.63 14.14 -24.52
C ASN A 362 -31.77 12.91 -24.85
N PHE A 363 -31.07 12.35 -23.87
CA PHE A 363 -30.38 11.06 -24.00
C PHE A 363 -31.00 10.04 -23.04
N GLY A 364 -31.95 9.25 -23.53
CA GLY A 364 -32.71 8.33 -22.69
C GLY A 364 -33.39 9.07 -21.53
N ASN A 365 -32.96 8.78 -20.30
CA ASN A 365 -33.48 9.41 -19.08
C ASN A 365 -32.76 10.74 -18.70
N GLN A 366 -31.72 11.12 -19.44
CA GLN A 366 -31.04 12.40 -19.26
C GLN A 366 -31.79 13.46 -20.06
N LEU A 367 -32.62 14.22 -19.34
CA LEU A 367 -33.50 15.23 -19.93
C LEU A 367 -32.76 16.55 -20.08
N ASN A 368 -32.83 17.12 -21.27
CA ASN A 368 -32.45 18.50 -21.54
C ASN A 368 -33.39 19.43 -20.76
N GLN A 369 -32.83 20.23 -19.87
CA GLN A 369 -33.60 21.15 -19.01
C GLN A 369 -33.66 22.56 -19.60
N GLY A 370 -32.89 22.84 -20.66
CA GLY A 370 -32.81 24.13 -21.34
C GLY A 370 -33.24 24.08 -22.81
N SER A 371 -32.90 25.14 -23.56
CA SER A 371 -32.97 25.12 -25.03
C SER A 371 -31.79 24.36 -25.64
N GLN A 372 -30.68 24.28 -24.91
CA GLN A 372 -29.48 23.55 -25.26
C GLN A 372 -28.68 23.27 -23.97
N ASP A 373 -28.23 22.02 -23.80
CA ASP A 373 -27.40 21.58 -22.67
C ASP A 373 -26.10 20.94 -23.19
N VAL A 374 -25.09 20.86 -22.33
CA VAL A 374 -23.83 20.18 -22.63
C VAL A 374 -23.98 18.66 -22.46
N TYR A 375 -23.34 17.89 -23.33
CA TYR A 375 -23.17 16.45 -23.15
C TYR A 375 -21.68 16.09 -23.16
N LEU A 376 -21.34 14.99 -22.48
CA LEU A 376 -20.02 14.39 -22.50
C LEU A 376 -20.17 12.92 -22.85
N THR A 377 -19.50 12.50 -23.91
CA THR A 377 -19.48 11.09 -24.32
C THR A 377 -18.09 10.50 -24.15
N LYS A 378 -18.03 9.23 -23.79
CA LYS A 378 -16.80 8.44 -23.80
C LYS A 378 -16.90 7.30 -24.80
N TYR A 379 -15.90 7.19 -25.66
CA TYR A 379 -15.67 6.08 -26.55
C TYR A 379 -14.41 5.33 -26.13
N ASP A 380 -14.39 4.01 -26.33
CA ASP A 380 -13.15 3.23 -26.22
C ASP A 380 -12.25 3.44 -27.45
N SER A 381 -11.04 2.86 -27.42
CA SER A 381 -10.07 2.98 -28.51
C SER A 381 -10.51 2.32 -29.83
N ALA A 382 -11.52 1.44 -29.76
CA ALA A 382 -12.16 0.79 -30.91
C ALA A 382 -13.36 1.59 -31.45
N GLY A 383 -13.75 2.69 -30.79
CA GLY A 383 -14.85 3.56 -31.21
C GLY A 383 -16.22 3.15 -30.67
N ASN A 384 -16.30 2.24 -29.69
CA ASN A 384 -17.55 1.86 -29.04
C ASN A 384 -17.94 2.87 -27.97
N LEU A 385 -19.20 3.31 -27.98
CA LEU A 385 -19.75 4.19 -26.95
C LEU A 385 -19.82 3.46 -25.60
N GLN A 386 -19.19 4.04 -24.58
CA GLN A 386 -19.20 3.52 -23.21
C GLN A 386 -20.32 4.14 -22.38
N TRP A 387 -20.50 5.45 -22.50
CA TRP A 387 -21.57 6.21 -21.86
C TRP A 387 -21.72 7.58 -22.52
N THR A 388 -22.88 8.18 -22.31
CA THR A 388 -23.26 9.56 -22.66
C THR A 388 -23.87 10.19 -21.43
#